data_AF-A0A2P2IFS7-F1
#
_entry.id   AF-A0A2P2IFS7-F1
#
_cell.length_a   1.000
_cell.length_b   1.000
_cell.length_c   1.000
_cell.angle_alpha   90.00
_cell.angle_beta   90.00
_cell.angle_gamma   90.00
#
_symmetry.space_group_name_H-M   'P 1'
#
loop_
_entity.id
_entity.type
_entity.pdbx_description
1 polymer ?
#
loop_
_entity_poly.entity_id
_entity_poly.type
_entity_poly.pdbx_seq_one_letter_code
_entity_poly.pdbx_strand_id
1 'polypeptide(L)'
;GALIDKANHDNEASSALEEAVEFDKAVAAAVEMTDESDTLIIVTADHSQPMTINGYPALHSDIRGVAGVSDVDDIPYLALIYTSGPGYREQTDGVRPDPTEEGYEDPHYVFAAAVPREASTHNGEDVILYARGPHAHLFTGNHENAYITHAIRYAACVGDGLSFCDEKVKV
;
A
#
# COMPACT_ATOMS: atom_id res chain seq x y z
N GLY A 1 -2.57 -3.09 -10.06
CA GLY A 1 -2.40 -4.16 -9.05
C GLY A 1 -0.93 -4.36 -8.70
N ALA A 2 -0.15 -5.04 -9.54
CA ALA A 2 1.27 -5.28 -9.26
C ALA A 2 2.18 -4.05 -9.51
N LEU A 3 1.77 -3.11 -10.37
CA LEU A 3 2.57 -1.91 -10.65
C LEU A 3 2.60 -0.92 -9.47
N ILE A 4 1.78 -1.12 -8.43
CA ILE A 4 1.90 -0.41 -7.15
C ILE A 4 3.31 -0.61 -6.59
N ASP A 5 3.79 -1.85 -6.55
CA ASP A 5 5.15 -2.20 -6.10
C ASP A 5 6.22 -1.54 -6.99
N LYS A 6 6.08 -1.68 -8.31
CA LYS A 6 7.06 -1.16 -9.25
C LYS A 6 7.21 0.36 -9.14
N ALA A 7 6.11 1.09 -9.01
CA ALA A 7 6.13 2.54 -8.83
C ALA A 7 6.78 2.94 -7.50
N ASN A 8 6.52 2.21 -6.40
CA ASN A 8 7.18 2.46 -5.12
C ASN A 8 8.70 2.19 -5.18
N HIS A 9 9.13 1.17 -5.92
CA HIS A 9 10.55 0.92 -6.18
C HIS A 9 11.25 2.12 -6.84
N ASP A 10 10.54 2.82 -7.72
CA ASP A 10 11.03 3.99 -8.44
C ASP A 10 10.76 5.31 -7.67
N ASN A 11 10.21 5.25 -6.45
CA ASN A 11 9.73 6.39 -5.64
C ASN A 11 8.70 7.30 -6.35
N GLU A 12 7.98 6.78 -7.34
CA GLU A 12 6.88 7.48 -8.01
C GLU A 12 5.57 7.32 -7.22
N ALA A 13 5.41 8.10 -6.15
CA ALA A 13 4.23 7.98 -5.27
C ALA A 13 2.90 8.25 -6.01
N SER A 14 2.89 9.20 -6.95
CA SER A 14 1.73 9.48 -7.82
C SER A 14 1.30 8.24 -8.58
N SER A 15 2.22 7.60 -9.32
CA SER A 15 1.98 6.37 -10.07
C SER A 15 1.52 5.22 -9.16
N ALA A 16 2.13 5.08 -7.97
CA ALA A 16 1.74 4.05 -7.01
C ALA A 16 0.30 4.22 -6.51
N LEU A 17 -0.12 5.46 -6.23
CA LEU A 17 -1.48 5.77 -5.80
C LEU A 17 -2.50 5.56 -6.94
N GLU A 18 -2.17 5.95 -8.16
CA GLU A 18 -3.03 5.72 -9.32
C GLU A 18 -3.24 4.22 -9.59
N GLU A 19 -2.16 3.41 -9.52
CA GLU A 19 -2.25 1.96 -9.65
C GLU A 19 -3.05 1.29 -8.52
N ALA A 20 -3.03 1.88 -7.32
CA ALA A 20 -3.87 1.43 -6.21
C ALA A 20 -5.36 1.77 -6.46
N VAL A 21 -5.66 2.93 -7.04
CA VAL A 21 -7.03 3.31 -7.45
C VAL A 21 -7.55 2.38 -8.56
N GLU A 22 -6.71 2.02 -9.54
CA GLU A 22 -7.13 1.07 -10.58
C GLU A 22 -7.33 -0.35 -10.01
N PHE A 23 -6.54 -0.75 -9.02
CA PHE A 23 -6.78 -2.01 -8.30
C PHE A 23 -8.10 -1.99 -7.51
N ASP A 24 -8.42 -0.89 -6.83
CA ASP A 24 -9.71 -0.71 -6.12
C ASP A 24 -10.90 -0.79 -7.09
N LYS A 25 -10.81 -0.16 -8.26
CA LYS A 25 -11.84 -0.29 -9.32
C LYS A 25 -12.03 -1.74 -9.79
N ALA A 26 -10.94 -2.52 -9.90
CA ALA A 26 -11.04 -3.93 -10.25
C ALA A 26 -11.73 -4.75 -9.15
N VAL A 27 -11.47 -4.45 -7.88
CA VAL A 27 -12.19 -5.05 -6.74
C VAL A 27 -13.67 -4.70 -6.79
N ALA A 28 -14.02 -3.42 -7.02
CA ALA A 28 -15.40 -2.98 -7.17
C ALA A 28 -16.12 -3.71 -8.32
N ALA A 29 -15.46 -3.85 -9.47
CA ALA A 29 -16.02 -4.60 -10.60
C ALA A 29 -16.25 -6.08 -10.24
N ALA A 30 -15.32 -6.74 -9.54
CA ALA A 30 -15.48 -8.11 -9.08
C ALA A 30 -16.68 -8.25 -8.12
N VAL A 31 -16.86 -7.29 -7.21
CA VAL A 31 -18.01 -7.22 -6.30
C VAL A 31 -19.33 -7.09 -7.07
N GLU A 32 -19.38 -6.27 -8.13
CA GLU A 32 -20.59 -6.11 -8.95
C GLU A 32 -20.91 -7.35 -9.80
N MET A 33 -19.89 -8.15 -10.12
CA MET A 33 -20.02 -9.34 -10.97
C MET A 33 -20.33 -10.64 -10.21
N THR A 34 -20.34 -10.61 -8.87
CA THR A 34 -20.43 -11.82 -8.03
C THR A 34 -21.50 -11.70 -6.95
N ASP A 35 -22.00 -12.84 -6.48
CA ASP A 35 -22.97 -12.90 -5.37
C ASP A 35 -22.22 -13.08 -4.05
N GLU A 36 -22.45 -12.17 -3.10
CA GLU A 36 -21.83 -12.24 -1.77
C GLU A 36 -22.20 -13.51 -0.99
N SER A 37 -23.32 -14.17 -1.33
CA SER A 37 -23.74 -15.40 -0.68
C SER A 37 -22.94 -16.64 -1.08
N ASP A 38 -22.21 -16.61 -2.20
CA ASP A 38 -21.42 -17.74 -2.70
C ASP A 38 -19.96 -17.39 -3.06
N THR A 39 -19.59 -16.11 -3.04
CA THR A 39 -18.26 -15.64 -3.42
C THR A 39 -17.54 -14.97 -2.24
N LEU A 40 -16.39 -15.52 -1.86
CA LEU A 40 -15.46 -14.92 -0.90
C LEU A 40 -14.43 -14.05 -1.65
N ILE A 41 -14.47 -12.73 -1.42
CA ILE A 41 -13.48 -11.78 -1.95
C ILE A 41 -12.55 -11.38 -0.80
N ILE A 42 -11.24 -11.53 -1.02
CA ILE A 42 -10.18 -11.12 -0.09
C ILE A 42 -9.24 -10.16 -0.81
N VAL A 43 -8.92 -9.06 -0.14
CA VAL A 43 -7.94 -8.06 -0.61
C VAL A 43 -6.85 -7.93 0.45
N THR A 44 -5.60 -8.09 0.06
CA THR A 44 -4.42 -7.95 0.92
C THR A 44 -3.22 -7.54 0.06
N ALA A 45 -2.12 -7.17 0.71
CA ALA A 45 -0.81 -7.08 0.08
C ALA A 45 0.05 -8.31 0.43
N ASP A 46 1.08 -8.55 -0.37
CA ASP A 46 2.15 -9.51 -0.10
C ASP A 46 3.22 -8.93 0.83
N HIS A 47 3.51 -7.63 0.69
CA HIS A 47 4.32 -6.81 1.60
C HIS A 47 4.00 -5.32 1.42
N SER A 48 4.59 -4.47 2.27
CA SER A 48 4.46 -3.01 2.16
C SER A 48 5.68 -2.37 1.48
N GLN A 49 5.69 -1.04 1.45
CA GLN A 49 6.72 -0.19 0.88
C GLN A 49 7.08 0.92 1.88
N PRO A 50 8.31 1.44 1.87
CA PRO A 50 8.78 2.40 2.85
C PRO A 50 8.29 3.83 2.61
N MET A 51 7.06 3.98 2.11
CA MET A 51 6.41 5.27 1.93
C MET A 51 5.81 5.73 3.27
N THR A 52 6.02 6.99 3.62
CA THR A 52 5.49 7.63 4.82
C THR A 52 4.61 8.81 4.45
N ILE A 53 3.54 9.03 5.23
CA ILE A 53 2.65 10.19 5.13
C ILE A 53 2.97 11.16 6.28
N ASN A 54 3.63 12.27 5.96
CA ASN A 54 4.02 13.32 6.89
C ASN A 54 2.88 14.30 7.17
N GLY A 55 2.85 14.80 8.41
CA GLY A 55 1.95 15.87 8.86
C GLY A 55 2.55 17.28 8.68
N TYR A 56 1.74 18.34 8.71
CA TYR A 56 0.31 18.39 9.07
C TYR A 56 -0.50 19.18 8.01
N PRO A 57 -0.67 18.65 6.78
CA PRO A 57 -1.46 19.32 5.75
C PRO A 57 -2.92 19.47 6.20
N ALA A 58 -3.59 20.51 5.69
CA ALA A 58 -5.01 20.72 5.92
C ALA A 58 -5.86 19.60 5.29
N LEU A 59 -7.07 19.40 5.82
CA LEU A 59 -8.05 18.54 5.16
C LEU A 59 -8.31 19.03 3.73
N HIS A 60 -8.46 18.10 2.79
CA HIS A 60 -8.64 18.34 1.36
C HIS A 60 -7.43 18.90 0.60
N SER A 61 -6.24 18.97 1.22
CA SER A 61 -4.99 19.17 0.48
C SER A 61 -4.68 17.97 -0.43
N ASP A 62 -3.96 18.22 -1.51
CA ASP A 62 -3.42 17.15 -2.36
C ASP A 62 -2.42 16.31 -1.52
N ILE A 63 -2.64 15.00 -1.49
CA ILE A 63 -1.79 14.06 -0.75
C ILE A 63 -0.34 14.03 -1.26
N ARG A 64 -0.10 14.46 -2.50
CA ARG A 64 1.23 14.57 -3.10
C ARG A 64 1.92 15.90 -2.78
N GLY A 65 1.16 16.86 -2.24
CA GLY A 65 1.59 18.23 -2.07
C GLY A 65 2.44 18.48 -0.83
N VAL A 66 2.78 19.77 -0.65
CA VAL A 66 3.51 20.26 0.52
C VAL A 66 2.71 20.03 1.80
N ALA A 67 3.31 19.35 2.77
CA ALA A 67 2.76 19.14 4.11
C ALA A 67 3.08 20.28 5.08
N GLY A 68 4.19 20.98 4.86
CA GLY A 68 4.63 22.08 5.70
C GLY A 68 5.98 22.64 5.27
N VAL A 69 6.49 23.58 6.06
CA VAL A 69 7.85 24.11 5.96
C VAL A 69 8.61 23.66 7.19
N SER A 70 9.82 23.14 6.98
CA SER A 70 10.70 22.67 8.05
C SER A 70 11.17 23.85 8.90
N ASP A 71 11.18 23.68 10.23
CA ASP A 71 11.62 24.68 11.20
C ASP A 71 13.14 24.73 11.41
N VAL A 72 13.89 23.90 10.67
CA VAL A 72 15.35 23.81 10.73
C VAL A 72 16.02 24.46 9.52
N ASP A 73 15.49 24.21 8.32
CA ASP A 73 16.08 24.68 7.05
C ASP A 73 15.19 25.66 6.28
N ASP A 74 13.98 25.97 6.78
CA ASP A 74 12.99 26.84 6.14
C ASP A 74 12.55 26.38 4.73
N ILE A 75 12.79 25.10 4.38
CA ILE A 75 12.43 24.53 3.07
C ILE A 75 11.10 23.75 3.18
N PRO A 76 10.19 23.85 2.20
CA PRO A 76 9.01 22.99 2.11
C PRO A 76 9.35 21.48 2.12
N TYR A 77 8.45 20.65 2.65
CA TYR A 77 8.53 19.20 2.52
C TYR A 77 7.17 18.62 2.12
N LEU A 78 7.20 17.56 1.32
CA LEU A 78 6.00 16.91 0.82
C LEU A 78 5.36 16.01 1.87
N ALA A 79 4.05 15.80 1.73
CA ALA A 79 3.29 14.87 2.55
C ALA A 79 3.76 13.43 2.32
N LEU A 80 4.19 13.06 1.12
CA LEU A 80 4.75 11.73 0.85
C LEU A 80 6.27 11.80 0.76
N ILE A 81 6.94 10.90 1.46
CA ILE A 81 8.38 10.62 1.29
C ILE A 81 8.62 9.12 1.39
N TYR A 82 9.81 8.69 0.98
CA TYR A 82 10.27 7.32 1.17
C TYR A 82 11.41 7.25 2.18
N THR A 83 11.56 6.13 2.89
CA THR A 83 12.78 5.93 3.71
C THR A 83 13.98 5.53 2.86
N SER A 84 13.78 4.89 1.71
CA SER A 84 14.85 4.50 0.79
C SER A 84 14.40 4.56 -0.68
N GLY A 85 15.37 4.70 -1.59
CA GLY A 85 15.09 4.66 -3.03
C GLY A 85 15.88 5.68 -3.85
N PRO A 86 15.57 5.77 -5.16
CA PRO A 86 16.23 6.69 -6.10
C PRO A 86 15.90 8.16 -5.82
N GLY A 87 14.90 8.42 -4.97
CA GLY A 87 14.49 9.73 -4.51
C GLY A 87 15.48 10.46 -3.61
N TYR A 88 16.57 9.82 -3.19
CA TYR A 88 17.56 10.50 -2.36
C TYR A 88 18.16 11.69 -3.11
N ARG A 89 18.40 12.79 -2.38
CA ARG A 89 19.06 13.98 -2.90
C ARG A 89 20.30 14.28 -2.08
N GLU A 90 21.44 14.44 -2.74
CA GLU A 90 22.63 14.97 -2.08
C GLU A 90 22.38 16.41 -1.62
N GLN A 91 22.81 16.72 -0.40
CA GLN A 91 22.76 18.08 0.11
C GLN A 91 23.90 18.91 -0.50
N THR A 92 23.60 20.13 -0.92
CA THR A 92 24.61 21.12 -1.34
C THR A 92 24.84 22.09 -0.20
N ASP A 93 26.08 22.20 0.28
CA ASP A 93 26.45 23.05 1.44
C ASP A 93 25.60 22.78 2.70
N GLY A 94 25.18 21.52 2.90
CA GLY A 94 24.35 21.10 4.03
C GLY A 94 22.85 21.43 3.88
N VAL A 95 22.42 21.86 2.69
CA VAL A 95 21.03 22.21 2.38
C VAL A 95 20.46 21.18 1.41
N ARG A 96 19.28 20.64 1.73
CA ARG A 96 18.55 19.71 0.84
C ARG A 96 17.86 20.49 -0.29
N PRO A 97 17.56 19.86 -1.44
CA PRO A 97 16.75 20.50 -2.48
C PRO A 97 15.34 20.84 -2.00
N ASP A 98 14.80 21.93 -2.54
CA ASP A 98 13.41 22.34 -2.36
C ASP A 98 12.51 21.64 -3.39
N PRO A 99 11.58 20.77 -2.96
CA PRO A 99 10.70 20.07 -3.89
C PRO A 99 9.83 21.02 -4.74
N THR A 100 9.53 22.24 -4.27
CA THR A 100 8.74 23.20 -5.06
C THR A 100 9.51 23.79 -6.24
N GLU A 101 10.84 23.78 -6.15
CA GLU A 101 11.73 24.17 -7.26
C GLU A 101 12.05 23.00 -8.19
N GLU A 102 11.80 21.75 -7.76
CA GLU A 102 11.98 20.54 -8.57
C GLU A 102 10.73 20.18 -9.41
N GLY A 103 9.60 20.86 -9.21
CA GLY A 103 8.36 20.59 -9.94
C GLY A 103 7.68 19.29 -9.52
N TYR A 104 7.44 19.12 -8.23
CA TYR A 104 6.81 17.92 -7.65
C TYR A 104 5.40 17.61 -8.20
N GLU A 105 4.78 18.53 -8.93
CA GLU A 105 3.51 18.33 -9.61
C GLU A 105 3.60 17.42 -10.85
N ASP A 106 4.82 17.07 -11.31
CA ASP A 106 5.01 16.07 -12.36
C ASP A 106 4.41 14.72 -11.91
N PRO A 107 3.51 14.10 -12.72
CA PRO A 107 2.99 12.77 -12.43
C PRO A 107 4.06 11.69 -12.21
N HIS A 108 5.25 11.86 -12.79
CA HIS A 108 6.39 10.96 -12.65
C HIS A 108 7.49 11.52 -11.73
N TYR A 109 7.16 12.48 -10.86
CA TYR A 109 8.10 13.00 -9.88
C TYR A 109 8.60 11.88 -8.96
N VAL A 110 9.92 11.82 -8.81
CA VAL A 110 10.61 10.87 -7.92
C VAL A 110 10.72 11.48 -6.53
N PHE A 111 9.82 11.08 -5.63
CA PHE A 111 9.67 11.65 -4.29
C PHE A 111 10.89 11.39 -3.42
N ALA A 112 11.20 12.35 -2.55
CA ALA A 112 12.41 12.32 -1.73
C ALA A 112 12.56 11.04 -0.89
N ALA A 113 13.79 10.55 -0.77
CA ALA A 113 14.14 9.41 0.07
C ALA A 113 15.27 9.72 1.06
N ALA A 114 15.25 9.07 2.23
CA ALA A 114 16.28 9.26 3.26
C ALA A 114 17.58 8.47 3.00
N VAL A 115 17.48 7.27 2.40
CA VAL A 115 18.63 6.38 2.12
C VAL A 115 18.77 6.15 0.61
N PRO A 116 19.92 6.48 -0.02
CA PRO A 116 20.10 6.35 -1.46
C PRO A 116 20.15 4.89 -1.91
N ARG A 117 19.34 4.56 -2.93
CA ARG A 117 19.29 3.25 -3.58
C ARG A 117 18.92 3.42 -5.05
N GLU A 118 19.28 2.47 -5.91
CA GLU A 118 18.76 2.44 -7.30
C GLU A 118 17.26 2.09 -7.33
N ALA A 119 16.81 1.26 -6.39
CA ALA A 119 15.41 0.93 -6.18
C ALA A 119 15.11 0.91 -4.67
N SER A 120 13.95 1.43 -4.29
CA SER A 120 13.45 1.37 -2.91
C SER A 120 13.45 -0.07 -2.41
N THR A 121 13.64 -0.28 -1.11
CA THR A 121 13.32 -1.58 -0.48
C THR A 121 11.81 -1.78 -0.42
N HIS A 122 11.37 -3.02 -0.16
CA HIS A 122 10.08 -3.26 0.48
C HIS A 122 10.12 -2.80 1.96
N ASN A 123 8.99 -2.85 2.65
CA ASN A 123 8.90 -2.62 4.09
C ASN A 123 8.25 -3.81 4.81
N GLY A 124 8.59 -3.98 6.09
CA GLY A 124 8.34 -5.20 6.87
C GLY A 124 7.27 -5.08 7.96
N GLU A 125 6.48 -4.01 7.94
CA GLU A 125 5.30 -3.86 8.77
C GLU A 125 4.16 -4.77 8.31
N ASP A 126 3.23 -5.03 9.23
CA ASP A 126 2.02 -5.78 8.95
C ASP A 126 1.18 -5.07 7.87
N VAL A 127 0.65 -5.85 6.92
CA VAL A 127 -0.26 -5.35 5.88
C VAL A 127 -1.71 -5.66 6.22
N ILE A 128 -2.63 -4.84 5.70
CA ILE A 128 -4.06 -4.99 5.97
C ILE A 128 -4.66 -6.07 5.06
N LEU A 129 -5.57 -6.85 5.63
CA LEU A 129 -6.44 -7.77 4.91
C LEU A 129 -7.90 -7.36 5.08
N TYR A 130 -8.63 -7.27 3.98
CA TYR A 130 -10.07 -7.10 3.91
C TYR A 130 -10.72 -8.38 3.36
N ALA A 131 -11.86 -8.79 3.92
CA ALA A 131 -12.60 -9.96 3.47
C ALA A 131 -14.11 -9.70 3.45
N ARG A 132 -14.79 -10.26 2.44
CA ARG A 132 -16.25 -10.18 2.25
C ARG A 132 -16.78 -11.49 1.67
N GLY A 133 -17.99 -11.90 2.08
CA GLY A 133 -18.65 -13.12 1.58
C GLY A 133 -18.60 -14.30 2.55
N PRO A 134 -18.78 -15.55 2.07
CA PRO A 134 -18.84 -16.73 2.91
C PRO A 134 -17.57 -16.90 3.75
N HIS A 135 -17.75 -17.15 5.04
CA HIS A 135 -16.65 -17.30 6.00
C HIS A 135 -15.72 -16.09 6.17
N ALA A 136 -16.07 -14.88 5.71
CA ALA A 136 -15.25 -13.69 5.91
C ALA A 136 -14.94 -13.39 7.40
N HIS A 137 -15.79 -13.84 8.33
CA HIS A 137 -15.59 -13.72 9.79
C HIS A 137 -14.38 -14.50 10.32
N LEU A 138 -13.78 -15.41 9.53
CA LEU A 138 -12.52 -16.05 9.88
C LEU A 138 -11.35 -15.05 9.94
N PHE A 139 -11.43 -13.99 9.14
CA PHE A 139 -10.37 -12.99 9.01
C PHE A 139 -10.54 -11.84 10.02
N THR A 140 -10.35 -12.15 11.30
CA THR A 140 -10.40 -11.17 12.40
C THR A 140 -9.13 -11.20 13.23
N GLY A 141 -8.67 -10.06 13.74
CA GLY A 141 -7.42 -9.96 14.49
C GLY A 141 -6.17 -10.02 13.59
N ASN A 142 -5.06 -10.50 14.15
CA ASN A 142 -3.77 -10.59 13.45
C ASN A 142 -3.49 -12.04 13.05
N HIS A 143 -2.96 -12.22 11.84
CA HIS A 143 -2.68 -13.53 11.27
C HIS A 143 -1.30 -13.56 10.63
N GLU A 144 -0.67 -14.73 10.67
CA GLU A 144 0.46 -15.03 9.79
C GLU A 144 0.00 -15.04 8.32
N ASN A 145 0.81 -14.56 7.37
CA ASN A 145 0.42 -14.52 5.95
C ASN A 145 0.00 -15.91 5.42
N ALA A 146 0.66 -16.98 5.88
CA ALA A 146 0.30 -18.36 5.53
C ALA A 146 -1.13 -18.76 5.93
N TYR A 147 -1.71 -18.15 6.97
CA TYR A 147 -3.08 -18.41 7.41
C TYR A 147 -4.11 -18.18 6.30
N ILE A 148 -3.89 -17.16 5.47
CA ILE A 148 -4.82 -16.75 4.41
C ILE A 148 -5.17 -17.92 3.51
N THR A 149 -4.13 -18.66 3.09
CA THR A 149 -4.30 -19.85 2.23
C THR A 149 -5.10 -20.94 2.94
N HIS A 150 -4.83 -21.19 4.22
CA HIS A 150 -5.55 -22.21 4.99
C HIS A 150 -7.03 -21.85 5.19
N ALA A 151 -7.33 -20.59 5.50
CA ALA A 151 -8.71 -20.12 5.69
C ALA A 151 -9.51 -20.18 4.38
N ILE A 152 -8.92 -19.80 3.24
CA ILE A 152 -9.55 -19.94 1.92
C ILE A 152 -9.85 -21.42 1.62
N ARG A 153 -8.88 -22.32 1.85
CA ARG A 153 -9.06 -23.76 1.63
C ARG A 153 -10.19 -24.34 2.50
N TYR A 154 -10.26 -23.92 3.76
CA TYR A 154 -11.34 -24.30 4.67
C TYR A 154 -12.71 -23.85 4.17
N ALA A 155 -12.84 -22.58 3.78
CA ALA A 155 -14.10 -21.97 3.34
C ALA A 155 -14.59 -22.56 2.00
N ALA A 156 -13.68 -22.78 1.05
CA ALA A 156 -14.00 -23.32 -0.27
C ALA A 156 -14.08 -24.86 -0.31
N CYS A 157 -13.83 -25.53 0.81
CA CYS A 157 -13.80 -26.99 0.92
C CYS A 157 -12.83 -27.67 -0.05
N VAL A 158 -11.63 -27.11 -0.21
CA VAL A 158 -10.62 -27.62 -1.15
C VAL A 158 -9.33 -28.03 -0.44
N GLY A 159 -8.79 -29.18 -0.83
CA GLY A 159 -7.55 -29.72 -0.26
C GLY A 159 -7.76 -30.82 0.78
N ASP A 160 -6.72 -31.06 1.57
CA ASP A 160 -6.56 -32.17 2.51
C ASP A 160 -6.50 -31.73 3.99
N GLY A 161 -6.71 -30.44 4.26
CA GLY A 161 -6.81 -29.87 5.60
C GLY A 161 -8.22 -29.91 6.17
N LEU A 162 -8.45 -29.19 7.27
CA LEU A 162 -9.80 -28.95 7.80
C LEU A 162 -10.67 -28.26 6.75
N SER A 163 -11.92 -28.70 6.62
CA SER A 163 -12.88 -28.18 5.65
C SER A 163 -14.23 -27.90 6.30
N PHE A 164 -14.91 -26.84 5.87
CA PHE A 164 -16.29 -26.55 6.27
C PHE A 164 -17.26 -27.66 5.85
N CYS A 165 -16.99 -28.33 4.72
CA CYS A 165 -17.86 -29.37 4.18
C CYS A 165 -17.74 -30.71 4.91
N ASP A 166 -16.76 -30.86 5.81
CA ASP A 166 -16.61 -32.08 6.60
C ASP A 166 -17.77 -32.24 7.59
N GLU A 167 -18.45 -33.40 7.55
CA GLU A 167 -19.58 -33.70 8.44
C GLU A 167 -19.25 -33.63 9.94
N LYS A 168 -17.96 -33.70 10.29
CA LYS A 168 -17.46 -33.67 11.68
C LYS A 168 -17.25 -32.26 12.24
N VAL A 169 -17.36 -31.21 11.42
CA VAL A 169 -17.07 -29.81 11.79
C VAL A 169 -18.35 -28.97 11.90
N LYS A 170 -19.52 -29.54 11.56
CA LYS A 170 -20.82 -28.88 11.73
C LYS A 170 -21.18 -28.79 13.22
N VAL A 171 -21.01 -27.60 13.81
CA VAL A 171 -21.55 -27.22 15.13
C VAL A 171 -22.97 -26.73 14.98
#